data_AF-A0A372EHF6-F1
#
_entry.id   AF-A0A372EHF6-F1
#
_cell.length_a   1.000
_cell.length_b   1.000
_cell.length_c   1.000
_cell.angle_alpha   90.00
_cell.angle_beta   90.00
_cell.angle_gamma   90.00
#
_symmetry.space_group_name_H-M   'P 1'
#
loop_
_entity.id
_entity.type
_entity.pdbx_description
1 polymer ?
#
loop_
_entity_poly.entity_id
_entity_poly.type
_entity_poly.pdbx_seq_one_letter_code
_entity_poly.pdbx_strand_id
1 'polypeptide(L)'
;MAVSPGALPVGAVLNHVARLAADAADARQRTIAAVDACARLIAARQRLTLALDGQQRIEQLMQLADGRERARRLRPDEREALQPHLEAVWARAAQALGEWRDAGHHFTSVTHLLPTQLSHAVAQAPALTPLAGQVLMQAQVREAGGGPSDEVDVASCRYMAAHRRCQEAEARARAARVARGQAESGWRMGRGSLSGVAGACLAEMASMDAWLAAEARRAAARGALCALTGGLMWQLPLER
;
A
#
# COMPACT_ATOMS: atom_id res chain seq x y z
N MET A 1 9.59 9.37 13.82
CA MET A 1 10.65 8.60 13.13
C MET A 1 11.54 9.58 12.39
N ALA A 2 12.83 9.63 12.71
CA ALA A 2 13.78 10.54 12.07
C ALA A 2 13.93 10.17 10.58
N VAL A 3 13.84 11.16 9.70
CA VAL A 3 14.14 11.00 8.27
C VAL A 3 15.62 10.68 8.16
N SER A 4 15.96 9.50 7.63
CA SER A 4 17.37 9.17 7.38
C SER A 4 17.97 10.23 6.44
N PRO A 5 19.09 10.87 6.81
CA PRO A 5 19.73 11.84 5.94
C PRO A 5 20.11 11.14 4.62
N GLY A 6 19.52 11.59 3.51
CA GLY A 6 19.73 10.99 2.17
C GLY A 6 18.52 10.29 1.53
N ALA A 7 17.36 10.23 2.21
CA ALA A 7 16.17 9.63 1.62
C ALA A 7 15.43 10.61 0.67
N LEU A 8 15.25 10.20 -0.59
CA LEU A 8 14.66 10.98 -1.66
C LEU A 8 13.13 10.84 -1.67
N PRO A 9 12.35 11.94 -1.78
CA PRO A 9 10.94 11.85 -2.09
C PRO A 9 10.72 11.29 -3.50
N VAL A 10 9.54 10.73 -3.78
CA VAL A 10 9.19 10.16 -5.10
C VAL A 10 9.51 11.14 -6.22
N GLY A 11 9.13 12.42 -6.09
CA GLY A 11 9.42 13.43 -7.12
C GLY A 11 10.92 13.60 -7.43
N ALA A 12 11.81 13.47 -6.44
CA ALA A 12 13.25 13.53 -6.66
C ALA A 12 13.78 12.29 -7.39
N VAL A 13 13.21 11.12 -7.13
CA VAL A 13 13.50 9.88 -7.88
C VAL A 13 13.06 10.03 -9.34
N LEU A 14 11.86 10.55 -9.58
CA LEU A 14 11.35 10.76 -10.94
C LEU A 14 12.23 11.75 -11.72
N ASN A 15 12.63 12.86 -11.10
CA ASN A 15 13.55 13.83 -11.70
C ASN A 15 14.94 13.22 -12.00
N HIS A 16 15.44 12.34 -11.14
CA HIS A 16 16.69 11.63 -11.39
C HIS A 16 16.58 10.75 -12.64
N VAL A 17 15.53 9.94 -12.72
CA VAL A 17 15.31 9.01 -13.84
C VAL A 17 15.07 9.75 -15.15
N ALA A 18 14.31 10.85 -15.14
CA ALA A 18 14.04 11.66 -16.33
C ALA A 18 15.33 12.25 -16.93
N ARG A 19 16.34 12.58 -16.10
CA ARG A 19 17.65 13.09 -16.58
C ARG A 19 18.52 12.04 -17.27
N LEU A 20 18.20 10.75 -17.11
CA LEU A 20 18.93 9.65 -17.74
C LEU A 20 18.39 9.31 -19.15
N ALA A 21 17.36 10.02 -19.60
CA ALA A 21 16.69 9.73 -20.86
C ALA A 21 17.41 10.31 -22.08
N ALA A 22 17.30 9.63 -23.21
CA ALA A 22 17.86 10.09 -24.48
C ALA A 22 17.05 11.22 -25.13
N ASP A 23 15.72 11.18 -24.97
CA ASP A 23 14.78 12.16 -25.50
C ASP A 23 13.52 12.30 -24.62
N ALA A 24 12.58 13.15 -25.03
CA ALA A 24 11.36 13.41 -24.28
C ALA A 24 10.39 12.21 -24.21
N ALA A 25 10.40 11.31 -25.20
CA ALA A 25 9.57 10.12 -25.21
C ALA A 25 10.15 9.05 -24.27
N ASP A 26 11.47 8.84 -24.31
CA ASP A 26 12.21 7.98 -23.36
C ASP A 26 12.06 8.51 -21.92
N ALA A 27 12.15 9.83 -21.71
CA ALA A 27 11.96 10.45 -20.39
C ALA A 27 10.59 10.14 -19.81
N ARG A 28 9.55 10.21 -20.65
CA ARG A 28 8.18 9.88 -20.26
C ARG A 28 8.05 8.41 -19.87
N GLN A 29 8.53 7.49 -20.71
CA GLN A 29 8.43 6.06 -20.48
C GLN A 29 9.18 5.63 -19.21
N ARG A 30 10.40 6.14 -19.02
CA ARG A 30 11.20 5.90 -17.81
C ARG A 30 10.53 6.46 -16.56
N THR A 31 9.90 7.64 -16.65
CA THR A 31 9.15 8.23 -15.54
C THR A 31 7.96 7.36 -15.15
N ILE A 32 7.19 6.86 -16.12
CA ILE A 32 6.06 5.94 -15.87
C ILE A 32 6.54 4.68 -15.14
N ALA A 33 7.61 4.06 -15.62
CA ALA A 33 8.20 2.88 -14.99
C ALA A 33 8.71 3.18 -13.57
N ALA A 34 9.35 4.33 -13.35
CA ALA A 34 9.86 4.74 -12.05
C ALA A 34 8.73 5.00 -11.04
N VAL A 35 7.60 5.58 -11.46
CA VAL A 35 6.42 5.74 -10.60
C VAL A 35 5.91 4.38 -10.15
N ASP A 36 5.73 3.44 -11.08
CA ASP A 36 5.24 2.09 -10.75
C ASP A 36 6.20 1.38 -9.78
N ALA A 37 7.50 1.46 -10.04
CA ALA A 37 8.52 0.88 -9.16
C ALA A 37 8.51 1.52 -7.76
N CYS A 38 8.38 2.84 -7.66
CA CYS A 38 8.22 3.54 -6.37
C CYS A 38 6.97 3.05 -5.62
N ALA A 39 5.82 3.00 -6.30
CA ALA A 39 4.55 2.60 -5.70
C ALA A 39 4.59 1.16 -5.18
N ARG A 40 5.15 0.24 -5.96
CA ARG A 40 5.34 -1.16 -5.56
C ARG A 40 6.26 -1.30 -4.36
N LEU A 41 7.39 -0.59 -4.34
CA LEU A 41 8.34 -0.67 -3.23
C LEU A 41 7.74 -0.11 -1.92
N ILE A 42 7.02 1.01 -1.99
CA ILE A 42 6.33 1.59 -0.84
C ILE A 42 5.28 0.61 -0.30
N ALA A 43 4.45 0.05 -1.18
CA ALA A 43 3.43 -0.90 -0.79
C ALA A 43 4.03 -2.18 -0.20
N ALA A 44 5.05 -2.76 -0.82
CA ALA A 44 5.72 -3.96 -0.30
C ALA A 44 6.33 -3.71 1.09
N ARG A 45 6.91 -2.53 1.31
CA ARG A 45 7.41 -2.10 2.64
C ARG A 45 6.27 -2.02 3.67
N GLN A 46 5.15 -1.39 3.32
CA GLN A 46 3.98 -1.28 4.22
C GLN A 46 3.35 -2.64 4.52
N ARG A 47 3.27 -3.53 3.52
CA ARG A 47 2.76 -4.90 3.67
C ARG A 47 3.68 -5.74 4.56
N LEU A 48 4.99 -5.57 4.46
CA LEU A 48 5.96 -6.18 5.37
C LEU A 48 5.77 -5.68 6.81
N THR A 49 5.66 -4.37 7.03
CA THR A 49 5.37 -3.81 8.36
C THR A 49 4.06 -4.39 8.92
N LEU A 50 3.00 -4.40 8.13
CA LEU A 50 1.71 -4.98 8.52
C LEU A 50 1.82 -6.47 8.92
N ALA A 51 2.59 -7.25 8.17
CA ALA A 51 2.80 -8.67 8.46
C ALA A 51 3.55 -8.88 9.77
N LEU A 52 4.60 -8.08 10.03
CA LEU A 52 5.37 -8.12 11.28
C LEU A 52 4.54 -7.67 12.49
N ASP A 53 3.75 -6.60 12.36
CA ASP A 53 2.83 -6.13 13.40
C ASP A 53 1.77 -7.21 13.72
N GLY A 54 1.28 -7.88 12.69
CA GLY A 54 0.35 -9.00 12.82
C GLY A 54 0.96 -10.20 13.53
N GLN A 55 2.19 -10.57 13.16
CA GLN A 55 2.94 -11.63 13.84
C GLN A 55 3.09 -11.32 15.33
N GLN A 56 3.59 -10.12 15.66
CA GLN A 56 3.76 -9.69 17.04
C GLN A 56 2.43 -9.74 17.82
N ARG A 57 1.32 -9.40 17.18
CA ARG A 57 -0.01 -9.43 17.83
C ARG A 57 -0.49 -10.84 18.11
N ILE A 58 -0.29 -11.80 17.20
CA ILE A 58 -0.64 -13.21 17.45
C ILE A 58 0.25 -13.80 18.54
N GLU A 59 1.55 -13.48 18.54
CA GLU A 59 2.48 -13.90 19.61
C GLU A 59 2.03 -13.37 20.99
N GLN A 60 1.56 -12.12 21.06
CA GLN A 60 0.99 -11.56 22.30
C GLN A 60 -0.27 -12.31 22.76
N LEU A 61 -1.16 -12.71 21.83
CA LEU A 61 -2.33 -13.52 22.17
C LEU A 61 -1.94 -14.91 22.69
N MET A 62 -0.88 -15.51 22.14
CA MET A 62 -0.35 -16.78 22.63
C MET A 62 0.24 -16.67 24.04
N GLN A 63 1.00 -15.60 24.33
CA GLN A 63 1.52 -15.33 25.67
C GLN A 63 0.38 -15.14 26.68
N LEU A 64 -0.70 -14.48 26.27
CA LEU A 64 -1.88 -14.28 27.09
C LEU A 64 -2.63 -15.59 27.37
N ALA A 65 -2.79 -16.46 26.36
CA ALA A 65 -3.37 -17.80 26.52
C ALA A 65 -2.57 -18.63 27.54
N ASP A 66 -1.25 -18.70 27.36
CA ASP A 66 -0.34 -19.44 28.24
C ASP A 66 -0.40 -18.93 29.70
N GLY A 67 -0.43 -17.61 29.90
CA GLY A 67 -0.58 -17.01 31.23
C GLY A 67 -1.90 -17.38 31.92
N ARG A 68 -3.01 -17.42 31.16
CA ARG A 68 -4.34 -17.80 31.67
C ARG A 68 -4.44 -19.27 32.01
N GLU A 69 -3.92 -20.13 31.15
CA GLU A 69 -3.89 -21.58 31.34
C GLU A 69 -3.11 -21.94 32.61
N ARG A 70 -1.92 -21.34 32.80
CA ARG A 70 -1.12 -21.50 34.02
C ARG A 70 -1.85 -21.00 35.27
N ALA A 71 -2.44 -19.80 35.21
CA ALA A 71 -3.14 -19.22 36.35
C ALA A 71 -4.36 -20.05 36.79
N ARG A 72 -5.04 -20.67 35.83
CA ARG A 72 -6.25 -21.46 36.07
C ARG A 72 -6.00 -22.97 36.20
N ARG A 73 -4.75 -23.42 36.06
CA ARG A 73 -4.36 -24.85 35.95
C ARG A 73 -5.20 -25.59 34.90
N LEU A 74 -5.48 -24.92 33.78
CA LEU A 74 -6.24 -25.49 32.67
C LEU A 74 -5.32 -26.25 31.71
N ARG A 75 -5.92 -27.11 30.88
CA ARG A 75 -5.25 -27.73 29.73
C ARG A 75 -4.88 -26.65 28.68
N PRO A 76 -3.86 -26.89 27.85
CA PRO A 76 -3.34 -25.92 26.88
C PRO A 76 -4.24 -25.70 25.64
N ASP A 77 -5.56 -25.69 25.83
CA ASP A 77 -6.56 -25.70 24.76
C ASP A 77 -6.66 -24.33 24.05
N GLU A 78 -6.49 -23.21 24.78
CA GLU A 78 -6.55 -21.86 24.19
C GLU A 78 -5.29 -21.59 23.34
N ARG A 79 -4.13 -22.04 23.81
CA ARG A 79 -2.86 -21.91 23.10
C ARG A 79 -2.82 -22.79 21.84
N GLU A 80 -3.27 -24.03 21.94
CA GLU A 80 -3.33 -24.95 20.80
C GLU A 80 -4.26 -24.41 19.70
N ALA A 81 -5.39 -23.81 20.06
CA ALA A 81 -6.30 -23.16 19.11
C ALA A 81 -5.69 -21.96 18.36
N LEU A 82 -4.62 -21.35 18.90
CA LEU A 82 -3.92 -20.22 18.26
C LEU A 82 -2.80 -20.66 17.31
N GLN A 83 -2.33 -21.91 17.41
CA GLN A 83 -1.26 -22.44 16.57
C GLN A 83 -1.45 -22.21 15.05
N PRO A 84 -2.62 -22.51 14.44
CA PRO A 84 -2.81 -22.28 13.00
C PRO A 84 -2.75 -20.78 12.63
N HIS A 85 -3.04 -19.89 13.57
CA HIS A 85 -2.97 -18.44 13.34
C HIS A 85 -1.53 -17.95 13.33
N LEU A 86 -0.67 -18.53 14.19
CA LEU A 86 0.77 -18.27 14.21
C LEU A 86 1.42 -18.71 12.89
N GLU A 87 1.08 -19.89 12.40
CA GLU A 87 1.57 -20.41 11.13
C GLU A 87 1.15 -19.52 9.95
N ALA A 88 -0.09 -19.02 9.97
CA ALA A 88 -0.61 -18.11 8.96
C ALA A 88 0.14 -16.76 8.94
N VAL A 89 0.45 -16.16 10.09
CA VAL A 89 1.21 -14.89 10.13
C VAL A 89 2.67 -15.08 9.71
N TRP A 90 3.30 -16.21 10.06
CA TRP A 90 4.67 -16.52 9.60
C TRP A 90 4.74 -16.70 8.10
N ALA A 91 3.81 -17.47 7.52
CA ALA A 91 3.72 -17.62 6.06
C ALA A 91 3.53 -16.26 5.37
N ARG A 92 2.70 -15.39 5.95
CA ARG A 92 2.48 -14.03 5.42
C ARG A 92 3.72 -13.14 5.54
N ALA A 93 4.44 -13.19 6.66
CA ALA A 93 5.67 -12.42 6.84
C ALA A 93 6.76 -12.87 5.85
N ALA A 94 6.91 -14.18 5.64
CA ALA A 94 7.82 -14.73 4.64
C ALA A 94 7.46 -14.28 3.21
N GLN A 95 6.18 -14.31 2.86
CA GLN A 95 5.71 -13.79 1.56
C GLN A 95 6.00 -12.29 1.41
N ALA A 96 5.69 -11.48 2.43
CA ALA A 96 5.91 -10.03 2.38
C ALA A 96 7.40 -9.66 2.28
N LEU A 97 8.29 -10.44 2.90
CA LEU A 97 9.73 -10.30 2.73
C LEU A 97 10.17 -10.58 1.29
N GLY A 98 9.63 -11.64 0.67
CA GLY A 98 9.87 -11.94 -0.74
C GLY A 98 9.41 -10.82 -1.67
N GLU A 99 8.18 -10.34 -1.48
CA GLU A 99 7.62 -9.23 -2.25
C GLU A 99 8.43 -7.92 -2.08
N TRP A 100 8.91 -7.63 -0.87
CA TRP A 100 9.75 -6.47 -0.61
C TRP A 100 11.10 -6.56 -1.33
N ARG A 101 11.74 -7.73 -1.31
CA ARG A 101 12.99 -7.98 -2.04
C ARG A 101 12.78 -7.82 -3.54
N ASP A 102 11.73 -8.43 -4.08
CA ASP A 102 11.47 -8.42 -5.53
C ASP A 102 11.11 -6.99 -6.01
N ALA A 103 10.31 -6.25 -5.23
CA ALA A 103 10.03 -4.84 -5.48
C ALA A 103 11.31 -3.98 -5.37
N GLY A 104 12.21 -4.31 -4.44
CA GLY A 104 13.51 -3.66 -4.30
C GLY A 104 14.41 -3.86 -5.52
N HIS A 105 14.52 -5.10 -6.01
CA HIS A 105 15.27 -5.38 -7.24
C HIS A 105 14.69 -4.66 -8.45
N HIS A 106 13.36 -4.67 -8.61
CA HIS A 106 12.71 -3.96 -9.68
C HIS A 106 12.96 -2.44 -9.59
N PHE A 107 12.85 -1.85 -8.40
CA PHE A 107 13.17 -0.44 -8.15
C PHE A 107 14.60 -0.10 -8.56
N THR A 108 15.58 -0.90 -8.15
CA THR A 108 16.98 -0.67 -8.52
C THR A 108 17.21 -0.85 -10.03
N SER A 109 16.56 -1.81 -10.69
CA SER A 109 16.69 -1.98 -12.14
C SER A 109 16.15 -0.80 -12.94
N VAL A 110 15.09 -0.16 -12.44
CA VAL A 110 14.41 0.96 -13.16
C VAL A 110 15.06 2.30 -12.84
N THR A 111 15.49 2.50 -11.59
CA THR A 111 15.91 3.82 -11.10
C THR A 111 17.41 3.97 -10.92
N HIS A 112 18.16 2.85 -10.92
CA HIS A 112 19.57 2.79 -10.51
C HIS A 112 19.84 3.28 -9.08
N LEU A 113 18.81 3.34 -8.24
CA LEU A 113 18.90 3.69 -6.83
C LEU A 113 18.67 2.46 -5.94
N LEU A 114 19.21 2.51 -4.73
CA LEU A 114 18.97 1.51 -3.70
C LEU A 114 17.59 1.71 -3.06
N PRO A 115 16.88 0.64 -2.65
CA PRO A 115 15.55 0.75 -2.05
C PRO A 115 15.50 1.63 -0.79
N THR A 116 16.60 1.71 -0.04
CA THR A 116 16.74 2.55 1.16
C THR A 116 16.82 4.05 0.86
N GLN A 117 17.14 4.42 -0.38
CA GLN A 117 17.18 5.82 -0.82
C GLN A 117 15.78 6.37 -1.11
N LEU A 118 14.74 5.54 -1.20
CA LEU A 118 13.36 6.00 -1.32
C LEU A 118 12.78 6.34 0.07
N SER A 119 12.36 7.60 0.23
CA SER A 119 11.79 8.12 1.48
C SER A 119 10.68 7.27 2.06
N HIS A 120 10.75 7.09 3.37
CA HIS A 120 9.73 6.42 4.17
C HIS A 120 8.49 7.30 4.40
N ALA A 121 8.58 8.61 4.15
CA ALA A 121 7.54 9.58 4.47
C ALA A 121 6.39 9.61 3.45
N VAL A 122 6.34 8.68 2.50
CA VAL A 122 5.19 8.56 1.58
C VAL A 122 4.05 7.85 2.33
N ALA A 123 3.41 8.60 3.23
CA ALA A 123 2.04 8.34 3.59
C ALA A 123 1.22 8.53 2.31
N GLN A 124 0.56 7.46 1.88
CA GLN A 124 -0.62 7.43 1.00
C GLN A 124 -0.62 8.49 -0.11
N ALA A 125 -0.38 8.08 -1.36
CA ALA A 125 -0.46 9.02 -2.48
C ALA A 125 -1.87 9.65 -2.50
N PRO A 126 -2.01 10.96 -2.22
CA PRO A 126 -3.34 11.53 -2.01
C PRO A 126 -4.19 11.39 -3.29
N ALA A 127 -5.50 11.23 -3.10
CA ALA A 127 -6.41 11.16 -4.24
C ALA A 127 -6.40 12.49 -5.00
N LEU A 128 -6.58 12.42 -6.32
CA LEU A 128 -6.93 13.62 -7.07
C LEU A 128 -8.31 14.07 -6.60
N THR A 129 -8.44 15.35 -6.28
CA THR A 129 -9.77 15.95 -6.08
C THR A 129 -10.63 15.71 -7.34
N PRO A 130 -11.95 15.53 -7.22
CA PRO A 130 -12.85 15.46 -8.37
C PRO A 130 -12.69 16.66 -9.32
N LEU A 131 -12.38 17.84 -8.76
CA LEU A 131 -12.07 19.06 -9.50
C LEU A 131 -10.75 18.95 -10.27
N ALA A 132 -9.67 18.43 -9.67
CA ALA A 132 -8.43 18.14 -10.39
C ALA A 132 -8.66 17.11 -11.52
N GLY A 133 -9.52 16.11 -11.30
CA GLY A 133 -9.99 15.17 -12.31
C GLY A 133 -10.66 15.84 -13.51
N GLN A 134 -11.56 16.80 -13.25
CA GLN A 134 -12.25 17.56 -14.30
C GLN A 134 -11.33 18.56 -15.02
N VAL A 135 -10.47 19.25 -14.28
CA VAL A 135 -9.50 20.21 -14.84
C VAL A 135 -8.52 19.50 -15.78
N LEU A 136 -8.16 18.24 -15.51
CA LEU A 136 -7.36 17.42 -16.43
C LEU A 136 -8.07 17.12 -17.74
N MET A 137 -9.33 16.68 -17.66
CA MET A 137 -10.12 16.41 -18.86
C MET A 137 -10.29 17.68 -19.69
N GLN A 138 -10.38 18.85 -19.05
CA GLN A 138 -10.50 20.15 -19.74
C GLN A 138 -9.17 20.69 -20.28
N ALA A 139 -8.04 20.46 -19.60
CA ALA A 139 -6.71 20.88 -20.06
C ALA A 139 -6.27 20.11 -21.32
N GLN A 140 -6.65 18.83 -21.41
CA GLN A 140 -6.41 17.98 -22.59
C GLN A 140 -7.13 18.49 -23.85
N VAL A 141 -8.29 19.13 -23.70
CA VAL A 141 -9.04 19.74 -24.81
C VAL A 141 -8.39 21.04 -25.31
N ARG A 142 -7.55 21.70 -24.51
CA ARG A 142 -6.99 23.04 -24.82
C ARG A 142 -5.56 23.03 -25.36
N GLU A 143 -4.68 22.13 -24.94
CA GLU A 143 -3.31 22.05 -25.48
C GLU A 143 -3.27 21.40 -26.88
N ALA A 144 -4.30 20.64 -27.23
CA ALA A 144 -4.42 20.04 -28.53
C ALA A 144 -5.26 20.95 -29.44
N GLY A 145 -4.61 21.72 -30.32
CA GLY A 145 -5.18 22.07 -31.63
C GLY A 145 -5.42 20.85 -32.53
N GLY A 146 -5.63 19.66 -31.95
CA GLY A 146 -5.68 18.35 -32.58
C GLY A 146 -5.92 17.23 -31.56
N GLY A 147 -7.16 17.11 -31.04
CA GLY A 147 -7.74 15.93 -30.38
C GLY A 147 -7.12 15.43 -29.05
N PRO A 148 -7.90 14.78 -28.17
CA PRO A 148 -7.33 14.02 -27.05
C PRO A 148 -6.47 12.87 -27.59
N SER A 149 -5.26 12.69 -27.05
CA SER A 149 -4.43 11.52 -27.35
C SER A 149 -5.04 10.28 -26.68
N ASP A 150 -5.32 9.22 -27.46
CA ASP A 150 -5.90 7.95 -26.98
C ASP A 150 -5.20 7.39 -25.73
N GLU A 151 -3.88 7.61 -25.60
CA GLU A 151 -3.09 7.15 -24.45
C GLU A 151 -3.51 7.79 -23.12
N VAL A 152 -3.93 9.05 -23.17
CA VAL A 152 -4.32 9.84 -22.00
C VAL A 152 -5.73 9.44 -21.52
N ASP A 153 -6.64 9.19 -22.46
CA ASP A 153 -7.98 8.67 -22.15
C ASP A 153 -7.89 7.27 -21.52
N VAL A 154 -7.06 6.38 -22.09
CA VAL A 154 -6.79 5.06 -21.53
C VAL A 154 -6.18 5.16 -20.12
N ALA A 155 -5.21 6.06 -19.91
CA ALA A 155 -4.62 6.27 -18.59
C ALA A 155 -5.62 6.83 -17.56
N SER A 156 -6.51 7.72 -18.00
CA SER A 156 -7.58 8.29 -17.17
C SER A 156 -8.59 7.23 -16.76
N CYS A 157 -9.04 6.38 -17.68
CA CYS A 157 -9.90 5.23 -17.37
C CYS A 157 -9.23 4.26 -16.37
N ARG A 158 -7.94 3.97 -16.57
CA ARG A 158 -7.16 3.13 -15.64
C ARG A 158 -7.07 3.74 -14.24
N TYR A 159 -6.84 5.05 -14.15
CA TYR A 159 -6.83 5.76 -12.87
C TYR A 159 -8.19 5.69 -12.17
N MET A 160 -9.29 6.00 -12.87
CA MET A 160 -10.64 5.96 -12.30
C MET A 160 -11.01 4.56 -11.80
N ALA A 161 -10.68 3.51 -12.56
CA ALA A 161 -10.89 2.13 -12.14
C ALA A 161 -10.05 1.75 -10.91
N ALA A 162 -8.78 2.17 -10.87
CA ALA A 162 -7.90 1.95 -9.72
C ALA A 162 -8.38 2.72 -8.48
N HIS A 163 -8.88 3.95 -8.65
CA HIS A 163 -9.42 4.77 -7.58
C HIS A 163 -10.65 4.14 -6.94
N ARG A 164 -11.64 3.71 -7.74
CA ARG A 164 -12.83 3.01 -7.22
C ARG A 164 -12.47 1.76 -6.44
N ARG A 165 -11.58 0.92 -6.99
CA ARG A 165 -11.10 -0.29 -6.30
C ARG A 165 -10.39 0.03 -4.98
N CYS A 166 -9.64 1.12 -4.93
CA CYS A 166 -8.99 1.59 -3.71
C CYS A 166 -10.02 1.99 -2.64
N GLN A 167 -11.08 2.73 -3.01
CA GLN A 167 -12.15 3.12 -2.08
C GLN A 167 -12.92 1.89 -1.55
N GLU A 168 -13.24 0.94 -2.41
CA GLU A 168 -13.89 -0.30 -2.00
C GLU A 168 -13.00 -1.11 -1.04
N ALA A 169 -11.70 -1.21 -1.32
CA ALA A 169 -10.76 -1.93 -0.46
C ALA A 169 -10.58 -1.22 0.89
N GLU A 170 -10.53 0.12 0.90
CA GLU A 170 -10.47 0.91 2.12
C GLU A 170 -11.71 0.68 3.00
N ALA A 171 -12.91 0.70 2.41
CA ALA A 171 -14.15 0.43 3.13
C ALA A 171 -14.15 -0.97 3.76
N ARG A 172 -13.67 -1.99 3.05
CA ARG A 172 -13.51 -3.36 3.59
C ARG A 172 -12.49 -3.41 4.72
N ALA A 173 -11.34 -2.73 4.58
CA ALA A 173 -10.32 -2.67 5.62
C ALA A 173 -10.84 -2.00 6.90
N ARG A 174 -11.60 -0.89 6.76
CA ARG A 174 -12.29 -0.23 7.87
C ARG A 174 -13.30 -1.16 8.54
N ALA A 175 -14.12 -1.87 7.77
CA ALA A 175 -15.09 -2.82 8.30
C ALA A 175 -14.41 -3.97 9.06
N ALA A 176 -13.32 -4.53 8.52
CA ALA A 176 -12.55 -5.59 9.18
C ALA A 176 -11.92 -5.12 10.49
N ARG A 177 -11.41 -3.88 10.55
CA ARG A 177 -10.92 -3.27 11.80
C ARG A 177 -12.02 -3.14 12.86
N VAL A 178 -13.22 -2.73 12.46
CA VAL A 178 -14.37 -2.65 13.37
C VAL A 178 -14.73 -4.05 13.88
N ALA A 179 -14.77 -5.06 13.01
CA ALA A 179 -15.04 -6.44 13.38
C ALA A 179 -13.99 -6.99 14.36
N ARG A 180 -12.69 -6.69 14.18
CA ARG A 180 -11.65 -7.02 15.17
C ARG A 180 -11.93 -6.36 16.52
N GLY A 181 -12.26 -5.07 16.53
CA GLY A 181 -12.62 -4.36 17.78
C GLY A 181 -13.82 -4.98 18.50
N GLN A 182 -14.82 -5.42 17.75
CA GLN A 182 -15.98 -6.16 18.29
C GLN A 182 -15.58 -7.53 18.84
N ALA A 183 -14.73 -8.29 18.13
CA ALA A 183 -14.22 -9.57 18.61
C ALA A 183 -13.43 -9.43 19.92
N GLU A 184 -12.55 -8.42 20.01
CA GLU A 184 -11.81 -8.12 21.24
C GLU A 184 -12.73 -7.74 22.40
N SER A 185 -13.74 -6.92 22.13
CA SER A 185 -14.72 -6.51 23.13
C SER A 185 -15.57 -7.69 23.59
N GLY A 186 -16.01 -8.54 22.65
CA GLY A 186 -16.74 -9.77 22.94
C GLY A 186 -15.94 -10.73 23.80
N TRP A 187 -14.66 -10.94 23.48
CA TRP A 187 -13.76 -11.75 24.28
C TRP A 187 -13.56 -11.19 25.70
N ARG A 188 -13.32 -9.88 25.85
CA ARG A 188 -13.19 -9.23 27.18
C ARG A 188 -14.44 -9.40 28.04
N MET A 189 -15.62 -9.42 27.41
CA MET A 189 -16.91 -9.60 28.07
C MET A 189 -17.29 -11.09 28.26
N GLY A 190 -16.38 -12.03 27.97
CA GLY A 190 -16.62 -13.47 28.11
C GLY A 190 -17.56 -14.09 27.07
N ARG A 191 -17.88 -13.37 25.99
CA ARG A 191 -18.77 -13.81 24.90
C ARG A 191 -18.02 -14.30 23.66
N GLY A 192 -16.70 -14.44 23.74
CA GLY A 192 -15.85 -14.83 22.61
C GLY A 192 -14.57 -15.54 23.06
N SER A 193 -13.76 -15.96 22.10
CA SER A 193 -12.51 -16.71 22.34
C SER A 193 -11.28 -15.95 21.83
N LEU A 194 -10.11 -16.28 22.38
CA LEU A 194 -8.83 -15.75 21.87
C LEU A 194 -8.60 -16.13 20.41
N SER A 195 -8.97 -17.35 20.02
CA SER A 195 -8.93 -17.79 18.63
C SER A 195 -9.84 -16.95 17.72
N GLY A 196 -11.04 -16.56 18.19
CA GLY A 196 -11.91 -15.64 17.45
C GLY A 196 -11.30 -14.25 17.26
N VAL A 197 -10.59 -13.73 18.27
CA VAL A 197 -9.83 -12.47 18.16
C VAL A 197 -8.69 -12.62 17.15
N ALA A 198 -7.94 -13.72 17.19
CA ALA A 198 -6.86 -14.01 16.25
C ALA A 198 -7.37 -14.11 14.81
N GLY A 199 -8.50 -14.78 14.58
CA GLY A 199 -9.15 -14.84 13.26
C GLY A 199 -9.55 -13.46 12.74
N ALA A 200 -10.10 -12.60 13.60
CA ALA A 200 -10.44 -11.23 13.23
C ALA A 200 -9.20 -10.36 12.95
N CYS A 201 -8.10 -10.56 13.67
CA CYS A 201 -6.81 -9.93 13.36
C CYS A 201 -6.31 -10.31 11.96
N LEU A 202 -6.33 -11.60 11.62
CA LEU A 202 -5.93 -12.07 10.28
C LEU A 202 -6.83 -11.50 9.17
N ALA A 203 -8.13 -11.39 9.41
CA ALA A 203 -9.08 -10.80 8.46
C ALA A 203 -8.83 -9.29 8.25
N GLU A 204 -8.53 -8.54 9.32
CA GLU A 204 -8.12 -7.13 9.20
C GLU A 204 -6.83 -7.02 8.39
N MET A 205 -5.82 -7.83 8.71
CA MET A 205 -4.55 -7.83 7.97
C MET A 205 -4.76 -8.12 6.49
N ALA A 206 -5.56 -9.13 6.14
CA ALA A 206 -5.85 -9.46 4.75
C ALA A 206 -6.56 -8.29 4.01
N SER A 207 -7.47 -7.61 4.68
CA SER A 207 -8.20 -6.47 4.11
C SER A 207 -7.30 -5.23 3.95
N MET A 208 -6.46 -4.96 4.95
CA MET A 208 -5.44 -3.90 4.90
C MET A 208 -4.42 -4.15 3.79
N ASP A 209 -3.96 -5.39 3.64
CA ASP A 209 -3.04 -5.80 2.57
C ASP A 209 -3.62 -5.54 1.16
N ALA A 210 -4.89 -5.91 0.97
CA ALA A 210 -5.61 -5.66 -0.27
C ALA A 210 -5.77 -4.16 -0.56
N TRP A 211 -6.02 -3.36 0.49
CA TRP A 211 -6.09 -1.89 0.38
C TRP A 211 -4.74 -1.28 -0.01
N LEU A 212 -3.64 -1.67 0.65
CA LEU A 212 -2.30 -1.20 0.31
C LEU A 212 -1.92 -1.54 -1.14
N ALA A 213 -2.27 -2.74 -1.62
CA ALA A 213 -2.07 -3.12 -3.01
C ALA A 213 -2.94 -2.30 -3.99
N ALA A 214 -4.19 -1.98 -3.62
CA ALA A 214 -5.06 -1.12 -4.42
C ALA A 214 -4.56 0.34 -4.45
N GLU A 215 -4.04 0.83 -3.33
CA GLU A 215 -3.43 2.15 -3.22
C GLU A 215 -2.17 2.27 -4.08
N ALA A 216 -1.30 1.26 -4.07
CA ALA A 216 -0.12 1.20 -4.94
C ALA A 216 -0.50 1.35 -6.42
N ARG A 217 -1.52 0.59 -6.86
CA ARG A 217 -2.03 0.64 -8.24
C ARG A 217 -2.61 2.01 -8.58
N ARG A 218 -3.34 2.63 -7.64
CA ARG A 218 -3.88 3.98 -7.80
C ARG A 218 -2.76 5.02 -7.93
N ALA A 219 -1.72 4.92 -7.10
CA ALA A 219 -0.55 5.79 -7.16
C ALA A 219 0.21 5.65 -8.49
N ALA A 220 0.42 4.42 -8.96
CA ALA A 220 1.04 4.13 -10.25
C ALA A 220 0.23 4.69 -11.42
N ALA A 221 -1.09 4.45 -11.45
CA ALA A 221 -1.97 4.98 -12.48
C ALA A 221 -2.00 6.52 -12.49
N ARG A 222 -2.00 7.14 -11.30
CA ARG A 222 -1.92 8.59 -11.17
C ARG A 222 -0.61 9.13 -11.73
N GLY A 223 0.53 8.59 -11.32
CA GLY A 223 1.82 9.09 -11.81
C GLY A 223 2.04 8.82 -13.30
N ALA A 224 1.46 7.74 -13.85
CA ALA A 224 1.44 7.52 -15.29
C ALA A 224 0.65 8.62 -16.02
N LEU A 225 -0.53 8.96 -15.51
CA LEU A 225 -1.33 10.09 -16.01
C LEU A 225 -0.55 11.40 -15.90
N CYS A 226 0.14 11.66 -14.77
CA CYS A 226 0.98 12.85 -14.61
C CYS A 226 2.10 12.95 -15.65
N ALA A 227 2.76 11.83 -15.95
CA ALA A 227 3.85 11.79 -16.92
C ALA A 227 3.34 12.05 -18.35
N LEU A 228 2.16 11.51 -18.69
CA LEU A 228 1.53 11.72 -20.00
C LEU A 228 1.09 13.17 -20.22
N THR A 229 0.67 13.87 -19.16
CA THR A 229 0.21 15.27 -19.21
C THR A 229 1.33 16.27 -18.89
N GLY A 230 2.60 15.93 -19.11
CA GLY A 230 3.73 16.88 -18.92
C GLY A 230 3.91 17.42 -17.50
N GLY A 231 3.45 16.69 -16.47
CA GLY A 231 3.63 17.08 -15.08
C GLY A 231 2.65 18.14 -14.54
N LEU A 232 1.70 18.64 -15.35
CA LEU A 232 0.58 19.52 -14.94
C LEU A 232 -0.15 18.98 -13.69
N MET A 233 -0.20 17.66 -13.57
CA MET A 233 -0.82 16.91 -12.47
C MET A 233 -0.13 16.99 -11.11
N TRP A 234 1.17 17.27 -11.07
CA TRP A 234 1.90 17.48 -9.82
C TRP A 234 1.55 18.82 -9.17
N GLN A 235 0.89 19.71 -9.93
CA GLN A 235 0.52 21.07 -9.52
C GLN A 235 -0.96 21.18 -9.10
N LEU A 236 -1.76 20.12 -9.29
CA LEU A 236 -3.19 20.13 -8.96
C LEU A 236 -3.47 19.82 -7.48
N PRO A 237 -4.53 20.41 -6.90
CA PRO A 237 -4.86 20.23 -5.49
C PRO A 237 -5.20 18.78 -5.15
N LEU A 238 -4.59 18.32 -4.06
CA LEU A 238 -4.68 16.97 -3.53
C LEU A 238 -5.71 16.93 -2.39
N GLU A 239 -6.53 15.89 -2.34
CA GLU A 239 -7.34 15.65 -1.14
C GLU A 239 -6.40 15.29 0.01
N ARG A 240 -6.56 15.96 1.16
CA ARG A 240 -5.84 15.63 2.40
C ARG A 240 -6.44 14.39 3.03
#